data_AF-A0A934KB11-F1
#
_entry.id   AF-A0A934KB11-F1
#
_cell.length_a   1.000
_cell.length_b   1.000
_cell.length_c   1.000
_cell.angle_alpha   90.00
_cell.angle_beta   90.00
_cell.angle_gamma   90.00
#
_symmetry.space_group_name_H-M   'P 1'
#
loop_
_entity.id
_entity.type
_entity.pdbx_description
1 polymer ?
#
loop_
_entity_poly.entity_id
_entity_poly.type
_entity_poly.pdbx_seq_one_letter_code
_entity_poly.pdbx_strand_id
1 'polypeptide(L)'
;MKRRFGREAAAVSRAPEAAGWVRRAYGQRAAELVTDLANVMRAAEAEAMLPRTEHPAEAPGGTDRQTLHDDLIELRNLALTVDVSEDDHDRDLHLRAALSVAISAASSVAGASHTQPTAAYLRVAKPAIDDVLIAAGEPAVG
;
A
#
# COMPACT_ATOMS: atom_id res chain seq x y z
N MET A 1 11.20 16.36 -45.49
CA MET A 1 11.15 16.70 -44.05
C MET A 1 10.05 15.90 -43.36
N LYS A 2 10.40 14.90 -42.55
CA LYS A 2 9.49 14.25 -41.59
C LYS A 2 10.30 13.96 -40.33
N ARG A 3 10.13 14.79 -39.29
CA ARG A 3 10.72 14.55 -37.96
C ARG A 3 9.88 13.49 -37.26
N ARG A 4 10.38 12.26 -37.18
CA ARG A 4 9.84 11.24 -36.27
C ARG A 4 10.37 11.58 -34.88
N PHE A 5 9.49 11.98 -33.98
CA PHE A 5 9.78 12.06 -32.55
C PHE A 5 9.99 10.63 -32.04
N GLY A 6 11.25 10.21 -31.97
CA GLY A 6 11.65 9.07 -31.16
C GLY A 6 11.52 9.48 -29.68
N ARG A 7 10.32 9.33 -29.11
CA ARG A 7 10.19 9.10 -27.67
C ARG A 7 10.59 7.64 -27.44
N GLU A 8 11.88 7.37 -27.47
CA GLU A 8 12.41 6.23 -26.73
C GLU A 8 12.13 6.55 -25.26
N ALA A 9 11.04 5.97 -24.75
CA ALA A 9 10.85 5.82 -23.34
C ALA A 9 12.09 5.10 -22.83
N ALA A 10 12.95 5.85 -22.16
CA ALA A 10 13.98 5.29 -21.32
C ALA A 10 13.25 4.46 -20.26
N ALA A 11 13.03 3.18 -20.57
CA ALA A 11 12.85 2.13 -19.59
C ALA A 11 14.19 2.02 -18.86
N VAL A 12 14.50 3.05 -18.07
CA VAL A 12 15.64 3.04 -17.17
C VAL A 12 15.35 1.89 -16.22
N SER A 13 16.24 0.92 -16.21
CA SER A 13 16.39 -0.09 -15.17
C SER A 13 16.66 0.56 -13.80
N ARG A 14 15.67 1.31 -13.27
CA ARG A 14 15.63 1.95 -11.94
C ARG A 14 15.22 0.98 -10.82
N ALA A 15 15.02 -0.29 -11.16
CA ALA A 15 14.56 -1.32 -10.23
C ALA A 15 15.44 -1.48 -8.96
N PRO A 16 16.79 -1.40 -8.99
CA PRO A 16 17.58 -1.56 -7.77
C PRO A 16 17.60 -0.31 -6.87
N GLU A 17 17.35 0.90 -7.41
CA GLU A 17 17.30 2.13 -6.60
C GLU A 17 15.99 2.31 -5.82
N ALA A 18 14.89 1.75 -6.37
CA ALA A 18 13.59 1.76 -5.74
C ALA A 18 13.54 0.85 -4.50
N ALA A 19 14.19 -0.32 -4.54
CA ALA A 19 14.17 -1.23 -3.39
C ALA A 19 14.78 -0.56 -2.14
N GLY A 20 13.98 -0.45 -1.07
CA GLY A 20 14.42 0.08 0.22
C GLY A 20 14.59 1.59 0.31
N TRP A 21 14.06 2.38 -0.64
CA TRP A 21 14.07 3.85 -0.55
C TRP A 21 13.28 4.36 0.66
N VAL A 22 12.13 3.74 0.96
CA VAL A 22 11.32 4.04 2.15
C VAL A 22 12.13 3.88 3.44
N ARG A 23 12.96 2.83 3.55
CA ARG A 23 13.84 2.64 4.71
C ARG A 23 14.88 3.74 4.83
N ARG A 24 15.44 4.19 3.70
CA ARG A 24 16.46 5.26 3.68
C ARG A 24 15.84 6.61 4.03
N ALA A 25 14.67 6.91 3.47
CA ALA A 25 13.99 8.19 3.62
C ALA A 25 13.31 8.31 4.99
N TYR A 26 12.58 7.30 5.44
CA TYR A 26 11.71 7.39 6.62
C TYR A 26 12.09 6.45 7.77
N GLY A 27 13.17 5.67 7.60
CA GLY A 27 13.69 4.77 8.61
C GLY A 27 13.08 3.36 8.60
N GLN A 28 13.56 2.54 9.53
CA GLN A 28 13.24 1.10 9.59
C GLN A 28 11.75 0.82 9.83
N ARG A 29 11.09 1.60 10.71
CA ARG A 29 9.66 1.42 11.02
C ARG A 29 8.77 1.60 9.80
N ALA A 30 9.08 2.58 8.93
CA ALA A 30 8.31 2.79 7.70
C ALA A 30 8.42 1.59 6.73
N ALA A 31 9.60 0.97 6.66
CA ALA A 31 9.80 -0.22 5.82
C ALA A 31 9.07 -1.45 6.37
N GLU A 32 9.01 -1.59 7.69
CA GLU A 32 8.21 -2.63 8.36
C GLU A 32 6.72 -2.45 8.06
N LEU A 33 6.20 -1.23 8.22
CA LEU A 33 4.81 -0.90 7.89
C LEU A 33 4.47 -1.25 6.43
N VAL A 34 5.33 -0.91 5.47
CA VAL A 34 5.13 -1.28 4.06
C VAL A 34 5.10 -2.81 3.86
N THR A 35 5.97 -3.55 4.57
CA THR A 35 5.99 -5.02 4.52
C THR A 35 4.71 -5.62 5.11
N ASP A 36 4.27 -5.06 6.24
CA ASP A 36 3.06 -5.49 6.95
C ASP A 36 1.81 -5.23 6.10
N LEU A 37 1.73 -4.08 5.41
CA LEU A 37 0.65 -3.79 4.45
C LEU A 37 0.51 -4.90 3.40
N ALA A 38 1.62 -5.35 2.81
CA ALA A 38 1.60 -6.42 1.80
C ALA A 38 1.16 -7.78 2.40
N ASN A 39 1.57 -8.08 3.64
CA ASN A 39 1.18 -9.30 4.34
C ASN A 39 -0.32 -9.31 4.67
N VAL A 40 -0.82 -8.19 5.20
CA VAL A 40 -2.23 -7.96 5.54
C VAL A 40 -3.12 -8.13 4.31
N MET A 41 -2.74 -7.53 3.17
CA MET A 41 -3.50 -7.68 1.93
C MET A 41 -3.52 -9.11 1.40
N ARG A 42 -2.38 -9.81 1.41
CA ARG A 42 -2.33 -11.24 1.04
C ARG A 42 -3.21 -12.10 1.94
N ALA A 43 -3.21 -11.84 3.25
CA ALA A 43 -4.07 -12.56 4.19
C ALA A 43 -5.55 -12.28 3.93
N ALA A 44 -5.92 -11.02 3.70
CA ALA A 44 -7.28 -10.62 3.41
C ALA A 44 -7.82 -11.22 2.10
N GLU A 45 -6.96 -11.36 1.08
CA GLU A 45 -7.30 -12.04 -0.17
C GLU A 45 -7.54 -13.54 0.03
N ALA A 46 -6.65 -14.20 0.78
CA ALA A 46 -6.82 -15.60 1.13
C ALA A 46 -8.13 -15.83 1.91
N GLU A 47 -8.45 -14.95 2.86
CA GLU A 47 -9.68 -15.03 3.67
C GLU A 47 -10.95 -14.78 2.84
N ALA A 48 -10.90 -13.89 1.85
CA ALA A 48 -12.04 -13.61 0.97
C ALA A 48 -12.38 -14.75 0.00
N MET A 49 -11.43 -15.66 -0.25
CA MET A 49 -11.64 -16.87 -1.06
C MET A 49 -12.31 -18.02 -0.27
N LEU A 50 -12.42 -17.90 1.06
CA LEU A 50 -13.06 -18.92 1.90
C LEU A 50 -14.60 -18.83 1.80
N PRO A 51 -15.30 -19.99 1.86
CA PRO A 51 -16.76 -19.99 1.97
C PRO A 51 -17.21 -19.16 3.17
N ARG A 52 -18.22 -18.32 2.98
CA ARG A 52 -18.82 -17.54 4.07
C ARG A 52 -19.42 -18.49 5.09
N THR A 53 -18.89 -18.49 6.32
CA THR A 53 -19.49 -19.21 7.43
C THR A 53 -20.45 -18.27 8.17
N GLU A 54 -21.64 -18.77 8.54
CA GLU A 54 -22.65 -17.98 9.28
C GLU A 54 -22.15 -17.49 10.64
N HIS A 55 -21.10 -18.13 11.15
CA HIS A 55 -20.27 -17.66 12.26
C HIS A 55 -18.85 -17.47 11.70
N PRO A 56 -18.39 -16.23 11.49
CA PRO A 56 -16.97 -15.98 11.32
C PRO A 56 -16.24 -16.58 12.53
N ALA A 57 -15.07 -17.17 12.33
CA ALA A 57 -14.27 -17.63 13.45
C ALA A 57 -14.08 -16.47 14.44
N GLU A 58 -14.38 -16.70 15.73
CA GLU A 58 -14.21 -15.69 16.80
C GLU A 58 -12.77 -15.20 16.93
N ALA A 59 -11.82 -16.00 16.45
CA ALA A 59 -10.47 -15.54 16.22
C ALA A 59 -10.44 -14.80 14.88
N PRO A 60 -10.30 -13.46 14.84
CA PRO A 60 -9.88 -12.82 13.60
C PRO A 60 -8.60 -13.54 13.16
N GLY A 61 -8.59 -14.07 11.94
CA GLY A 61 -7.41 -14.69 11.37
C GLY A 61 -6.33 -13.63 11.19
N GLY A 62 -5.61 -13.32 12.28
CA GLY A 62 -4.40 -12.53 12.37
C GLY A 62 -4.42 -11.09 11.85
N THR A 63 -5.55 -10.61 11.31
CA THR A 63 -5.58 -9.36 10.56
C THR A 63 -6.60 -8.41 11.15
N ASP A 64 -6.21 -7.73 12.22
CA ASP A 64 -7.03 -6.68 12.81
C ASP A 64 -7.13 -5.52 11.80
N ARG A 65 -8.34 -5.28 11.27
CA ARG A 65 -8.59 -4.27 10.23
C ARG A 65 -8.34 -2.86 10.75
N GLN A 66 -8.44 -2.67 12.06
CA GLN A 66 -8.04 -1.45 12.75
C GLN A 66 -6.54 -1.20 12.54
N THR A 67 -5.72 -2.26 12.56
CA THR A 67 -4.28 -2.21 12.31
C THR A 67 -3.96 -1.71 10.90
N LEU A 68 -4.69 -2.11 9.85
CA LEU A 68 -4.43 -1.60 8.49
C LEU A 68 -4.60 -0.08 8.38
N HIS A 69 -5.68 0.45 8.95
CA HIS A 69 -5.93 1.88 8.94
C HIS A 69 -4.89 2.62 9.80
N ASP A 70 -4.58 2.09 10.98
CA ASP A 70 -3.65 2.71 11.92
C ASP A 70 -2.20 2.68 11.37
N ASP A 71 -1.79 1.60 10.69
CA ASP A 71 -0.49 1.48 10.02
C ASP A 71 -0.32 2.49 8.88
N LEU A 72 -1.38 2.71 8.08
CA LEU A 72 -1.36 3.74 7.03
C LEU A 72 -1.27 5.15 7.61
N ILE A 73 -1.93 5.40 8.74
CA ILE A 73 -1.83 6.68 9.46
C ILE A 73 -0.43 6.86 10.05
N GLU A 74 0.15 5.81 10.63
CA GLU A 74 1.52 5.83 11.15
C GLU A 74 2.52 6.14 10.02
N LEU A 75 2.42 5.45 8.88
CA LEU A 75 3.30 5.67 7.73
C LEU A 75 3.17 7.10 7.19
N ARG A 76 1.95 7.65 7.11
CA ARG A 76 1.73 9.06 6.77
C ARG A 76 2.41 10.00 7.78
N ASN A 77 2.28 9.74 9.07
CA ASN A 77 2.88 10.59 10.11
C ASN A 77 4.42 10.57 10.03
N LEU A 78 5.02 9.40 9.74
CA LEU A 78 6.45 9.31 9.46
C LEU A 78 6.84 10.14 8.24
N ALA A 79 6.09 10.03 7.14
CA ALA A 79 6.36 10.83 5.93
C ALA A 79 6.24 12.35 6.18
N LEU A 80 5.35 12.79 7.08
CA LEU A 80 5.17 14.21 7.40
C LEU A 80 6.29 14.80 8.27
N THR A 81 7.08 13.99 8.96
CA THR A 81 8.09 14.46 9.91
C THR A 81 9.51 14.53 9.33
N VAL A 82 9.73 13.91 8.16
CA VAL A 82 11.06 13.83 7.54
C VAL A 82 11.17 14.76 6.34
N ASP A 83 12.32 15.42 6.22
CA ASP A 83 12.73 16.13 5.02
C ASP A 83 13.43 15.16 4.06
N VAL A 84 12.81 14.91 2.90
CA VAL A 84 13.29 13.92 1.93
C VAL A 84 14.22 14.59 0.92
N SER A 85 15.34 13.95 0.61
CA SER A 85 16.31 14.46 -0.38
C SER A 85 15.69 14.66 -1.76
N GLU A 86 16.19 15.61 -2.54
CA GLU A 86 15.74 15.89 -3.91
C GLU A 86 15.71 14.63 -4.80
N ASP A 87 16.65 13.71 -4.62
CA ASP A 87 16.75 12.44 -5.35
C ASP A 87 15.53 11.51 -5.18
N ASP A 88 14.79 11.66 -4.08
CA ASP A 88 13.60 10.87 -3.73
C ASP A 88 12.31 11.72 -3.70
N HIS A 89 12.37 13.00 -4.09
CA HIS A 89 11.24 13.92 -4.01
C HIS A 89 10.00 13.46 -4.80
N ASP A 90 10.20 13.01 -6.04
CA ASP A 90 9.09 12.50 -6.87
C ASP A 90 8.47 11.23 -6.26
N ARG A 91 9.30 10.38 -5.61
CA ARG A 91 8.84 9.15 -4.94
C ARG A 91 8.05 9.48 -3.68
N ASP A 92 8.52 10.46 -2.90
CA ASP A 92 7.82 11.00 -1.73
C ASP A 92 6.45 11.57 -2.09
N LEU A 93 6.37 12.41 -3.13
CA LEU A 93 5.09 12.97 -3.60
C LEU A 93 4.11 11.86 -4.02
N HIS A 94 4.61 10.86 -4.75
CA HIS A 94 3.77 9.75 -5.19
C HIS A 94 3.29 8.90 -4.01
N LEU A 95 4.17 8.60 -3.04
CA LEU A 95 3.81 7.85 -1.83
C LEU A 95 2.77 8.60 -0.99
N ARG A 96 2.92 9.92 -0.79
CA ARG A 96 1.95 10.73 -0.04
C ARG A 96 0.58 10.76 -0.71
N ALA A 97 0.54 10.84 -2.04
CA ALA A 97 -0.69 10.78 -2.80
C ALA A 97 -1.37 9.40 -2.64
N ALA A 98 -0.61 8.32 -2.81
CA ALA A 98 -1.11 6.95 -2.63
C ALA A 98 -1.63 6.71 -1.19
N LEU A 99 -0.88 7.15 -0.17
CA LEU A 99 -1.30 7.05 1.23
C LEU A 99 -2.63 7.76 1.50
N SER A 100 -2.84 8.95 0.93
CA SER A 100 -4.09 9.70 1.12
C SER A 100 -5.30 8.95 0.57
N VAL A 101 -5.14 8.30 -0.58
CA VAL A 101 -6.16 7.46 -1.21
C VAL A 101 -6.39 6.18 -0.41
N ALA A 102 -5.31 5.49 -0.01
CA ALA A 102 -5.36 4.28 0.78
C ALA A 102 -6.02 4.48 2.15
N ILE A 103 -5.70 5.56 2.86
CA ILE A 103 -6.34 5.90 4.14
C ILE A 103 -7.84 6.10 3.93
N SER A 104 -8.24 6.88 2.93
CA SER A 104 -9.66 7.13 2.63
C SER A 104 -10.43 5.84 2.30
N ALA A 105 -9.80 4.94 1.53
CA ALA A 105 -10.35 3.62 1.24
C ALA A 105 -10.46 2.77 2.51
N ALA A 106 -9.41 2.72 3.34
CA ALA A 106 -9.38 1.96 4.58
C ALA A 106 -10.42 2.48 5.61
N SER A 107 -10.59 3.79 5.76
CA SER A 107 -11.60 4.37 6.66
C SER A 107 -13.03 4.02 6.21
N SER A 108 -13.30 4.09 4.90
CA SER A 108 -14.60 3.72 4.33
C SER A 108 -14.95 2.25 4.59
N VAL A 109 -13.92 1.41 4.67
CA VAL A 109 -14.05 -0.03 4.94
C VAL A 109 -14.23 -0.33 6.42
N ALA A 110 -13.43 0.31 7.29
CA ALA A 110 -13.50 0.10 8.74
C ALA A 110 -14.90 0.40 9.29
N GLY A 111 -15.63 1.35 8.68
CA GLY A 111 -17.01 1.65 9.01
C GLY A 111 -18.07 0.68 8.48
N ALA A 112 -17.73 -0.26 7.58
CA ALA A 112 -18.72 -1.01 6.77
C ALA A 112 -18.99 -2.46 7.19
N SER A 113 -18.13 -3.16 7.96
CA SER A 113 -18.41 -4.54 8.39
C SER A 113 -17.45 -5.07 9.47
N HIS A 114 -18.01 -5.74 10.50
CA HIS A 114 -17.23 -6.37 11.58
C HIS A 114 -16.83 -7.84 11.32
N THR A 115 -17.33 -8.51 10.27
CA THR A 115 -17.41 -9.98 10.30
C THR A 115 -16.64 -10.78 9.25
N GLN A 116 -16.12 -10.23 8.15
CA GLN A 116 -15.15 -10.90 7.24
C GLN A 116 -14.79 -9.90 6.12
N PRO A 117 -13.58 -9.91 5.52
CA PRO A 117 -13.32 -9.08 4.36
C PRO A 117 -14.18 -9.61 3.20
N THR A 118 -14.99 -8.75 2.59
CA THR A 118 -15.82 -9.16 1.44
C THR A 118 -15.08 -8.97 0.12
N ALA A 119 -15.48 -9.69 -0.93
CA ALA A 119 -15.00 -9.43 -2.29
C ALA A 119 -15.30 -7.99 -2.79
N ALA A 120 -16.21 -7.26 -2.14
CA ALA A 120 -16.44 -5.85 -2.40
C ALA A 120 -15.40 -4.95 -1.68
N TYR A 121 -14.98 -5.33 -0.47
CA TYR A 121 -13.88 -4.67 0.26
C TYR A 121 -12.58 -4.71 -0.56
N LEU A 122 -12.19 -5.90 -1.02
CA LEU A 122 -10.94 -6.06 -1.77
C LEU A 122 -10.95 -5.25 -3.06
N ARG A 123 -12.11 -5.12 -3.73
CA ARG A 123 -12.23 -4.29 -4.95
C ARG A 123 -11.90 -2.82 -4.76
N VAL A 124 -12.06 -2.28 -3.55
CA VAL A 124 -11.81 -0.86 -3.25
C VAL A 124 -10.45 -0.67 -2.57
N ALA A 125 -10.13 -1.50 -1.58
CA ALA A 125 -8.89 -1.35 -0.81
C ALA A 125 -7.66 -1.86 -1.57
N LYS A 126 -7.76 -2.98 -2.32
CA LYS A 126 -6.61 -3.58 -2.99
C LYS A 126 -5.91 -2.62 -3.95
N PRO A 127 -6.60 -1.95 -4.90
CA PRO A 127 -5.92 -1.03 -5.81
C PRO A 127 -5.22 0.12 -5.07
N ALA A 128 -5.82 0.63 -3.99
CA ALA A 128 -5.25 1.73 -3.23
C ALA A 128 -4.01 1.30 -2.42
N ILE A 129 -3.99 0.07 -1.88
CA ILE A 129 -2.81 -0.47 -1.20
C ILE A 129 -1.72 -0.84 -2.22
N ASP A 130 -2.08 -1.39 -3.37
CA ASP A 130 -1.14 -1.67 -4.46
C ASP A 130 -0.43 -0.41 -4.93
N ASP A 131 -1.14 0.72 -5.04
CA ASP A 131 -0.54 2.01 -5.36
C ASP A 131 0.48 2.46 -4.29
N VAL A 132 0.21 2.20 -3.00
CA VAL A 132 1.17 2.47 -1.91
C VAL A 132 2.41 1.58 -2.03
N LEU A 133 2.23 0.28 -2.33
CA LEU A 133 3.35 -0.66 -2.50
C LEU A 133 4.21 -0.28 -3.70
N ILE A 134 3.59 0.02 -4.84
CA ILE A 134 4.28 0.47 -6.05
C ILE A 134 5.06 1.77 -5.77
N ALA A 135 4.44 2.73 -5.08
CA ALA A 135 5.12 3.96 -4.69
C ALA A 135 6.29 3.72 -3.73
N ALA A 136 6.15 2.74 -2.83
CA ALA A 136 7.20 2.30 -1.92
C ALA A 136 8.33 1.51 -2.62
N GLY A 137 8.20 1.21 -3.92
CA GLY A 137 9.17 0.40 -4.67
C GLY A 137 9.03 -1.10 -4.42
N GLU A 138 7.91 -1.52 -3.83
CA GLU A 138 7.55 -2.91 -3.57
C GLU A 138 6.59 -3.43 -4.67
N PRO A 139 6.55 -4.75 -4.91
CA PRO A 139 5.59 -5.34 -5.84
C PRO A 139 4.15 -5.20 -5.31
N ALA A 140 3.20 -4.96 -6.21
CA ALA A 140 1.77 -5.04 -5.92
C ALA A 140 1.37 -6.45 -5.46
N VAL A 141 0.26 -6.55 -4.72
CA VAL A 141 -0.28 -7.84 -4.29
C VAL A 141 -0.99 -8.49 -5.48
N GLY A 142 -0.46 -9.63 -5.95
CA GLY A 142 -0.95 -10.37 -7.12
C GLY A 142 -2.41 -10.80 -7.04
#